data_AF-A0A7S3INP6-F1
#
_entry.id   AF-A0A7S3INP6-F1
#
_cell.length_a   1.000
_cell.length_b   1.000
_cell.length_c   1.000
_cell.angle_alpha   90.00
_cell.angle_beta   90.00
_cell.angle_gamma   90.00
#
_symmetry.space_group_name_H-M   'P 1'
#
loop_
_entity.id
_entity.type
_entity.pdbx_description
1 polymer ?
#
loop_
_entity_poly.entity_id
_entity_poly.type
_entity_poly.pdbx_seq_one_letter_code
_entity_poly.pdbx_strand_id
1 'polypeptide(L)'
;MGFEWNKYNQTHYDADNPPPKMVQGYKFNIFYTELKDVTKAPQYFLYNTPNGDLSQVIIKFKAGPPYEDLAFQIMNREWDTSEKHGFRSFFDKGVLQLHFNFKRMRYRR
;
A
#
# COMPACT_ATOMS: atom_id res chain seq x y z
N MET A 1 8.41 5.97 1.32
CA MET A 1 9.23 6.20 0.10
C MET A 1 10.67 5.89 0.44
N GLY A 2 11.44 5.36 -0.51
CA GLY A 2 12.86 5.05 -0.29
C GLY A 2 13.63 4.92 -1.59
N PHE A 3 14.94 4.73 -1.48
CA PHE A 3 15.85 4.60 -2.61
C PHE A 3 15.98 3.14 -3.04
N GLU A 4 16.08 2.90 -4.35
CA GLU A 4 16.37 1.58 -4.90
C GLU A 4 17.76 1.59 -5.54
N TRP A 5 18.75 0.99 -4.89
CA TRP A 5 20.12 0.91 -5.41
C TRP A 5 20.30 -0.31 -6.33
N ASN A 6 19.71 -0.26 -7.52
CA ASN A 6 19.98 -1.26 -8.56
C ASN A 6 21.33 -1.01 -9.26
N LYS A 7 21.80 -1.97 -10.08
CA LYS A 7 23.11 -1.87 -10.75
C LYS A 7 23.27 -0.62 -11.62
N TYR A 8 22.18 -0.14 -12.22
CA TYR A 8 22.15 1.09 -13.00
C TYR A 8 22.26 2.34 -12.10
N ASN A 9 21.51 2.36 -10.99
CA ASN A 9 21.55 3.49 -10.06
C ASN A 9 22.92 3.60 -9.37
N GLN A 10 23.57 2.47 -9.08
CA GLN A 10 24.94 2.46 -8.52
C GLN A 10 26.00 3.03 -9.47
N THR A 11 25.75 3.10 -10.78
CA THR A 11 26.70 3.68 -11.75
C THR A 11 26.42 5.16 -12.04
N HIS A 12 25.28 5.69 -11.62
CA HIS A 12 24.83 7.05 -11.97
C HIS A 12 24.55 7.95 -10.76
N TYR A 13 24.47 7.39 -9.55
CA TYR A 13 24.16 8.12 -8.32
C TYR A 13 25.15 7.74 -7.21
N ASP A 14 25.38 8.66 -6.29
CA ASP A 14 26.27 8.49 -5.14
C ASP A 14 25.55 8.90 -3.83
N ALA A 15 26.27 8.84 -2.70
CA ALA A 15 25.68 9.14 -1.39
C ALA A 15 25.21 10.59 -1.26
N ASP A 16 25.87 11.51 -1.97
CA ASP A 16 25.56 12.94 -1.94
C ASP A 16 24.46 13.31 -2.94
N ASN A 17 24.29 12.49 -3.99
CA ASN A 17 23.28 12.62 -5.05
C ASN A 17 22.50 11.32 -5.21
N PRO A 18 21.61 10.97 -4.26
CA PRO A 18 20.89 9.70 -4.30
C PRO A 18 19.86 9.67 -5.45
N PRO A 19 19.50 8.47 -5.95
CA PRO A 19 18.50 8.32 -7.00
C PRO A 19 17.13 8.88 -6.57
N PRO A 20 16.22 9.17 -7.50
CA PRO A 20 14.86 9.58 -7.14
C PRO A 20 14.17 8.59 -6.19
N LYS A 21 13.50 9.10 -5.16
CA LYS A 21 12.77 8.26 -4.20
C LYS A 21 11.62 7.56 -4.91
N MET A 22 11.53 6.25 -4.74
CA MET A 22 10.43 5.44 -5.26
C MET A 22 9.44 5.11 -4.14
N VAL A 23 8.18 4.94 -4.52
CA VAL A 23 7.16 4.40 -3.61
C VAL A 23 7.46 2.92 -3.41
N GLN A 24 7.74 2.55 -2.16
CA GLN A 24 8.11 1.18 -1.77
C GLN A 24 6.95 0.39 -1.16
N GLY A 25 5.83 1.05 -0.88
CA GLY A 25 4.70 0.48 -0.15
C GLY A 25 3.81 1.57 0.43
N TYR A 26 2.72 1.15 1.05
CA TYR A 26 1.74 2.02 1.70
C TYR A 26 1.42 1.50 3.11
N LYS A 27 1.06 2.44 3.99
CA LYS A 27 0.61 2.13 5.35
C LYS A 27 -0.67 2.91 5.63
N PHE A 28 -1.79 2.20 5.58
CA PHE A 28 -3.09 2.74 5.94
C PHE A 28 -3.38 2.41 7.40
N ASN A 29 -3.73 3.45 8.16
CA ASN A 29 -4.32 3.32 9.50
C ASN A 29 -5.63 4.09 9.46
N ILE A 30 -6.74 3.36 9.36
CA ILE A 30 -8.07 3.95 9.22
C ILE A 30 -8.84 3.72 10.51
N PHE A 31 -9.33 4.80 11.10
CA PHE A 31 -10.01 4.79 12.37
C PHE A 31 -11.53 4.74 12.16
N TYR A 32 -12.12 3.62 12.58
CA TYR A 32 -13.54 3.31 12.57
C TYR A 32 -14.03 3.05 14.01
N THR A 33 -13.81 4.02 14.91
CA THR A 33 -14.08 3.89 16.35
C THR A 33 -15.57 3.84 16.71
N GLU A 34 -16.46 4.26 15.81
CA GLU A 34 -17.92 4.34 16.01
C GLU A 34 -18.71 3.35 15.14
N LEU A 35 -18.09 2.22 14.78
CA LEU A 35 -18.77 1.17 14.02
C LEU A 35 -19.97 0.63 14.80
N LYS A 36 -21.15 0.64 14.15
CA LYS A 36 -22.38 0.09 14.76
C LYS A 36 -22.28 -1.41 15.02
N ASP A 37 -21.67 -2.13 14.08
CA ASP A 37 -21.46 -3.58 14.15
C ASP A 37 -19.96 -3.86 14.23
N VAL A 38 -19.43 -3.91 15.45
CA VAL A 38 -18.00 -4.19 15.71
C VAL A 38 -17.58 -5.61 15.36
N THR A 39 -18.53 -6.51 15.08
CA THR A 39 -18.22 -7.90 14.67
C THR A 39 -17.83 -7.99 13.19
N LYS A 40 -18.23 -7.00 12.38
CA LYS A 40 -17.89 -6.94 10.96
C LYS A 40 -16.68 -6.06 10.73
N ALA A 41 -15.57 -6.70 10.40
CA ALA A 41 -14.35 -5.99 10.04
C ALA A 41 -14.53 -5.24 8.71
N PRO A 42 -14.06 -3.99 8.61
CA PRO A 42 -13.97 -3.28 7.34
C PRO A 42 -13.14 -4.05 6.32
N GLN A 43 -13.53 -3.96 5.05
CA GLN A 43 -12.88 -4.65 3.95
C GLN A 43 -12.31 -3.67 2.95
N TYR A 44 -11.31 -4.09 2.17
CA TYR A 44 -10.76 -3.30 1.09
C TYR A 44 -10.86 -4.04 -0.25
N PHE A 45 -10.98 -3.27 -1.32
CA PHE A 45 -11.10 -3.76 -2.68
C PHE A 45 -10.21 -2.93 -3.61
N LEU A 46 -9.64 -3.57 -4.63
CA LEU A 46 -8.87 -2.88 -5.66
C LEU A 46 -9.72 -2.74 -6.92
N TYR A 47 -9.69 -1.54 -7.51
CA TYR A 47 -10.38 -1.20 -8.74
C TYR A 47 -9.39 -0.56 -9.72
N ASN A 48 -9.61 -0.79 -11.02
CA ASN A 48 -8.85 -0.11 -12.05
C ASN A 48 -9.17 1.39 -12.05
N THR A 49 -8.20 2.20 -12.46
CA THR A 49 -8.45 3.63 -12.65
C THR A 49 -9.41 3.85 -13.84
N PRO A 50 -10.29 4.87 -13.78
CA PRO A 50 -11.23 5.16 -14.87
C PRO A 50 -10.54 5.46 -16.20
N ASN A 51 -9.32 6.00 -16.13
CA ASN A 51 -8.56 6.46 -17.30
C ASN A 51 -7.84 5.32 -18.04
N GLY A 52 -7.94 4.07 -17.56
CA GLY A 52 -7.28 2.91 -18.17
C GLY A 52 -5.77 2.83 -17.93
N ASP A 53 -5.21 3.71 -17.09
CA ASP A 53 -3.80 3.65 -16.71
C ASP A 53 -3.58 2.47 -15.76
N LEU A 54 -2.80 1.49 -16.22
CA LEU A 54 -2.44 0.30 -15.45
C LEU A 54 -1.31 0.56 -14.44
N SER A 55 -0.71 1.75 -14.42
CA SER A 55 0.34 2.13 -13.47
C SER A 55 -0.19 2.33 -12.05
N GLN A 56 -1.49 2.60 -11.91
CA GLN A 56 -2.17 2.92 -10.66
C GLN A 56 -3.52 2.23 -10.57
N VAL A 57 -3.95 1.96 -9.35
CA VAL A 57 -5.27 1.38 -9.01
C VAL A 57 -5.89 2.15 -7.86
N ILE A 58 -7.20 2.08 -7.73
CA ILE A 58 -7.95 2.65 -6.61
C ILE A 58 -8.15 1.56 -5.57
N ILE A 59 -7.63 1.76 -4.36
CA ILE A 59 -7.97 0.96 -3.20
C ILE A 59 -9.14 1.61 -2.47
N LYS A 60 -10.22 0.85 -2.27
CA LYS A 60 -11.44 1.32 -1.63
C LYS A 60 -11.71 0.52 -0.35
N PHE A 61 -11.83 1.22 0.77
CA PHE A 61 -12.15 0.68 2.09
C PHE A 61 -13.63 0.86 2.39
N LYS A 62 -14.29 -0.21 2.82
CA LYS A 62 -15.71 -0.25 3.17
C LYS A 62 -15.86 -0.74 4.60
N ALA A 63 -16.40 0.10 5.47
CA ALA A 63 -16.68 -0.23 6.87
C ALA A 63 -18.17 -0.43 7.15
N GLY A 64 -19.04 0.21 6.39
CA GLY A 64 -20.48 0.25 6.64
C GLY A 64 -20.86 1.36 7.63
N PRO A 65 -22.17 1.52 7.93
CA PRO A 65 -22.67 2.64 8.72
C PRO A 65 -22.01 2.76 10.11
N PRO A 66 -21.66 3.97 10.57
CA PRO A 66 -21.98 5.28 10.00
C PRO A 66 -20.99 5.77 8.93
N TYR A 67 -19.96 5.00 8.60
CA TYR A 67 -18.88 5.45 7.73
C TYR A 67 -19.20 5.24 6.25
N GLU A 68 -18.85 6.24 5.44
CA GLU A 68 -18.81 6.12 4.00
C GLU A 68 -17.55 5.38 3.53
N ASP A 69 -17.59 4.89 2.30
CA ASP A 69 -16.45 4.23 1.70
C ASP A 69 -15.31 5.23 1.43
N LEU A 70 -14.07 4.87 1.79
CA LEU A 70 -12.89 5.67 1.52
C LEU A 70 -12.14 5.11 0.30
N ALA A 71 -11.64 5.97 -0.57
CA ALA A 71 -10.88 5.54 -1.75
C ALA A 71 -9.55 6.30 -1.86
N PHE A 72 -8.48 5.58 -2.20
CA PHE A 72 -7.16 6.13 -2.43
C PHE A 72 -6.57 5.60 -3.73
N GLN A 73 -5.80 6.42 -4.43
CA GLN A 73 -5.05 6.00 -5.61
C GLN A 73 -3.66 5.53 -5.18
N ILE A 74 -3.29 4.31 -5.55
CA ILE A 74 -2.00 3.69 -5.21
C ILE A 74 -1.32 3.14 -6.47
N MET A 75 0.00 2.98 -6.41
CA MET A 75 0.74 2.30 -7.48
C MET A 75 0.27 0.85 -7.63
N ASN A 76 0.04 0.43 -8.88
CA ASN A 76 -0.34 -0.92 -9.23
C ASN A 76 0.90 -1.79 -9.38
N ARG A 77 1.42 -2.26 -8.24
CA ARG A 77 2.54 -3.20 -8.17
C ARG A 77 2.18 -4.34 -7.25
N GLU A 78 2.80 -5.49 -7.45
CA GLU A 78 2.56 -6.67 -6.62
C GLU A 78 3.01 -6.43 -5.18
N TRP A 79 2.16 -6.80 -4.21
CA TRP A 79 2.43 -6.63 -2.79
C TRP A 79 3.22 -7.80 -2.25
N ASP A 80 4.16 -7.53 -1.35
CA ASP A 80 4.77 -8.53 -0.50
C ASP A 80 3.82 -8.81 0.67
N THR A 81 3.22 -10.00 0.67
CA THR A 81 2.27 -10.46 1.69
C THR A 81 2.95 -11.14 2.87
N SER A 82 4.28 -11.14 2.94
CA SER A 82 5.02 -11.73 4.05
C SER A 82 4.97 -10.83 5.29
N GLU A 83 4.48 -11.37 6.41
CA GLU A 83 4.52 -10.68 7.71
C GLU A 83 5.97 -10.33 8.12
N LYS A 84 6.95 -11.18 7.76
CA LYS A 84 8.38 -10.92 8.00
C LYS A 84 8.88 -9.67 7.26
N HIS A 85 8.24 -9.31 6.16
CA HIS A 85 8.54 -8.12 5.37
C HIS A 85 7.60 -6.95 5.68
N GLY A 86 6.89 -7.02 6.81
CA GLY A 86 6.07 -5.93 7.32
C GLY A 86 4.66 -5.86 6.74
N PHE A 87 4.19 -6.93 6.08
CA PHE A 87 2.78 -7.05 5.73
C PHE A 87 1.93 -7.12 6.99
N ARG A 88 0.86 -6.32 7.03
CA ARG A 88 -0.08 -6.27 8.15
C ARG A 88 -1.47 -6.00 7.60
N SER A 89 -2.44 -6.85 7.90
CA SER A 89 -3.83 -6.67 7.51
C SER A 89 -4.73 -7.20 8.62
N PHE A 90 -5.17 -6.32 9.51
CA PHE A 90 -6.05 -6.68 10.62
C PHE A 90 -6.84 -5.46 11.09
N PHE A 91 -7.92 -5.73 11.82
CA PHE A 91 -8.78 -4.75 12.44
C PHE A 91 -8.88 -5.03 13.93
N ASP A 92 -8.47 -4.09 14.76
CA ASP A 92 -8.54 -4.20 16.23
C ASP A 92 -8.89 -2.85 16.85
N LYS A 93 -9.73 -2.86 17.89
CA LYS A 93 -10.13 -1.66 18.66
C LYS A 93 -10.55 -0.46 17.79
N GLY A 94 -11.30 -0.72 16.72
CA GLY A 94 -11.76 0.32 15.82
C GLY A 94 -10.69 0.85 14.87
N VAL A 95 -9.54 0.18 14.71
CA VAL A 95 -8.47 0.61 13.79
C VAL A 95 -8.19 -0.47 12.77
N LEU A 96 -8.44 -0.16 11.49
CA LEU A 96 -8.01 -0.99 10.38
C LEU A 96 -6.58 -0.62 10.02
N GLN A 97 -5.70 -1.60 10.05
CA GLN A 97 -4.32 -1.44 9.63
C GLN A 97 -4.06 -2.31 8.41
N LEU A 98 -3.78 -1.66 7.29
CA LEU A 98 -3.32 -2.29 6.07
C LEU A 98 -1.95 -1.72 5.69
N HIS A 99 -0.90 -2.45 6.01
CA HIS A 99 0.48 -2.10 5.68
C HIS A 99 1.02 -3.14 4.72
N PHE A 100 1.63 -2.68 3.64
CA PHE A 100 2.29 -3.56 2.70
C PHE A 100 3.44 -2.84 2.04
N ASN A 101 4.45 -3.62 1.67
CA ASN A 101 5.52 -3.19 0.78
C ASN A 101 5.29 -3.81 -0.60
N PHE A 102 5.84 -3.20 -1.63
CA PHE A 102 5.89 -3.81 -2.95
C PHE A 102 6.99 -4.87 -3.00
N LYS A 103 6.74 -5.96 -3.73
CA LYS A 103 7.78 -6.96 -3.97
C LYS A 103 8.97 -6.32 -4.65
N ARG A 104 10.16 -6.60 -4.11
CA ARG A 104 11.42 -6.19 -4.74
C ARG A 104 11.68 -7.10 -5.94
N MET A 105 11.73 -6.53 -7.14
CA MET A 105 12.17 -7.25 -8.33
C MET A 105 13.67 -7.53 -8.21
N ARG A 106 14.05 -8.74 -7.77
CA ARG A 106 15.44 -9.19 -7.86
C ARG A 106 15.67 -9.75 -9.25
N TYR A 107 16.31 -8.97 -10.12
CA TYR A 107 16.81 -9.50 -11.38
C TYR A 107 17.85 -10.60 -11.09
N ARG A 108 17.53 -11.85 -11.42
CA ARG A 108 18.50 -12.94 -11.44
C ARG A 108 19.12 -12.98 -12.83
N ARG A 109 20.45 -12.87 -12.90
CA ARG A 109 21.23 -13.08 -14.13
C ARG A 109 21.32 -14.55 -14.46
#